data_AF-A0AAV0APP4-F1
#
_entry.id   AF-A0AAV0APP4-F1
#
_cell.length_a   1.000
_cell.length_b   1.000
_cell.length_c   1.000
_cell.angle_alpha   90.00
_cell.angle_beta   90.00
_cell.angle_gamma   90.00
#
_symmetry.space_group_name_H-M   'P 1'
#
loop_
_entity.id
_entity.type
_entity.pdbx_description
1 polymer ?
#
loop_
_entity_poly.entity_id
_entity_poly.type
_entity_poly.pdbx_seq_one_letter_code
_entity_poly.pdbx_strand_id
1 'polypeptide(L)' 'GKIVDKVLGDPFLYNFFLQSQAGVKGTSCPTRYILLHDKTNYTVNDLQNIANSLCSGFQRATRSVQIEKFTYYANLV' A
#
# COMPACT_ATOMS: atom_id res chain seq x y z
N GLY A 1 -5.16 4.50 -6.50
CA GLY A 1 -4.75 5.07 -5.21
C GLY A 1 -3.92 6.32 -5.42
N LYS A 2 -3.75 7.14 -4.38
CA LYS A 2 -2.79 8.25 -4.35
C LYS A 2 -1.50 7.77 -3.70
N ILE A 3 -0.36 8.06 -4.31
CA ILE A 3 0.98 7.64 -3.85
C ILE A 3 1.78 8.88 -3.48
N VAL A 4 2.51 8.82 -2.37
CA VAL A 4 3.38 9.89 -1.88
C VAL A 4 4.71 9.31 -1.41
N ASP A 5 5.78 9.60 -2.15
CA ASP A 5 7.13 9.09 -1.85
C ASP A 5 8.13 10.22 -1.55
N LYS A 6 8.02 11.35 -2.27
CA LYS A 6 9.09 12.37 -2.36
C LYS A 6 9.17 13.35 -1.19
N VAL A 7 8.15 13.42 -0.33
CA VAL A 7 8.01 14.49 0.68
C VAL A 7 8.14 14.00 2.12
N LEU A 8 7.87 12.71 2.37
CA LEU A 8 7.78 12.12 3.71
C LEU A 8 8.62 10.83 3.86
N GLY A 9 9.54 10.61 2.92
CA GLY A 9 10.43 9.45 2.91
C GLY A 9 11.49 9.52 4.01
N ASP A 10 11.87 8.36 4.54
CA ASP A 10 13.04 8.21 5.39
C ASP A 10 14.29 8.25 4.49
N PRO A 11 15.34 9.01 4.83
CA PRO A 11 16.54 9.10 3.98
C PRO A 11 17.36 7.80 3.93
N PHE A 12 17.20 6.89 4.90
CA PHE A 12 17.97 5.65 4.97
C PHE A 12 17.20 4.43 4.44
N LEU A 13 15.87 4.43 4.60
CA LEU A 13 15.00 3.33 4.25
C LEU A 13 14.03 3.77 3.18
N TYR A 14 13.93 2.97 2.11
CA TYR A 14 12.94 3.24 1.09
C TYR A 14 11.54 2.97 1.61
N ASN A 15 10.72 4.02 1.71
CA ASN A 15 9.34 3.96 2.17
C ASN A 15 8.43 4.86 1.33
N PHE A 16 7.16 4.48 1.26
CA PHE A 16 6.15 5.26 0.58
C PHE A 16 4.80 5.20 1.30
N PHE A 17 3.98 6.22 1.08
CA PHE A 17 2.60 6.23 1.55
C PHE A 17 1.66 5.96 0.37
N LEU A 18 0.80 4.98 0.51
CA LEU A 18 -0.23 4.66 -0.47
C LEU A 18 -1.61 4.75 0.18
N GLN A 19 -2.46 5.55 -0.45
CA GLN A 19 -3.88 5.64 -0.17
C GLN A 19 -4.65 4.93 -1.29
N SER A 20 -4.99 3.67 -1.05
CA SER A 20 -5.71 2.79 -1.98
C SER A 20 -7.24 2.96 -1.91
N GLN A 21 -7.79 3.15 -0.71
CA GLN A 21 -9.23 3.26 -0.47
C GLN A 21 -9.74 4.70 -0.52
N ALA A 22 -10.99 4.87 -0.98
CA ALA A 22 -11.73 6.10 -0.79
C ALA A 22 -12.24 6.19 0.66
N GLY A 23 -12.03 7.34 1.32
CA GLY A 23 -12.55 7.57 2.67
C GLY A 23 -14.08 7.63 2.64
N VAL A 24 -14.74 6.64 3.25
CA VAL A 24 -16.21 6.58 3.30
C VAL A 24 -16.76 7.51 4.39
N LYS A 25 -16.02 7.67 5.49
CA LYS A 25 -16.38 8.56 6.61
C LYS A 25 -15.10 9.07 7.27
N GLY A 26 -14.99 10.39 7.42
CA GLY A 26 -13.82 11.04 8.01
C GLY A 26 -12.62 11.14 7.07
N THR A 27 -11.47 11.52 7.63
CA THR A 27 -10.21 11.65 6.91
C THR A 27 -9.62 10.28 6.61
N SER A 28 -9.17 10.07 5.38
CA SER A 28 -8.54 8.81 4.96
C SER A 28 -7.12 8.73 5.51
N CYS A 29 -6.83 7.66 6.25
CA CYS A 29 -5.48 7.39 6.75
C CYS A 29 -4.70 6.58 5.68
N PRO A 30 -3.62 7.12 5.10
CA PRO A 30 -2.79 6.38 4.15
C PRO A 30 -1.95 5.30 4.86
N THR A 31 -1.63 4.22 4.14
CA THR A 31 -0.77 3.15 4.65
C THR A 31 0.68 3.43 4.31
N ARG A 32 1.58 3.30 5.29
CA ARG A 32 3.04 3.40 5.10
C ARG A 32 3.60 2.03 4.74
N TYR A 33 4.22 1.94 3.59
CA TYR A 33 4.97 0.78 3.12
C TYR A 33 6.46 1.03 3.28
N ILE A 34 7.19 0.05 3.79
CA ILE A 34 8.64 0.11 4.02
C ILE A 34 9.25 -1.09 3.33
N LEU A 35 10.17 -0.83 2.40
CA LEU A 35 10.98 -1.88 1.79
C LEU A 35 12.16 -2.18 2.69
N LEU A 36 12.07 -3.33 3.36
CA LEU A 36 13.14 -3.82 4.22
C LEU A 36 14.24 -4.52 3.41
N HIS A 37 13.86 -5.20 2.34
CA HIS A 37 14.79 -6.02 1.57
C HIS A 37 14.22 -6.30 0.17
N ASP A 38 14.97 -5.98 -0.87
CA ASP A 38 14.64 -6.29 -2.27
C ASP A 38 15.78 -7.12 -2.91
N LYS A 39 15.42 -8.25 -3.52
CA LYS A 39 16.32 -9.14 -4.29
C LYS A 39 16.00 -9.16 -5.77
N THR A 40 14.89 -8.53 -6.14
CA THR A 40 14.23 -8.69 -7.45
C THR A 40 14.47 -7.51 -8.38
N ASN A 41 15.27 -6.51 -7.95
CA ASN A 41 15.59 -5.31 -8.72
C ASN A 41 14.34 -4.66 -9.33
N TYR A 42 13.24 -4.60 -8.56
CA TYR A 42 12.03 -3.94 -9.05
C TYR A 42 12.22 -2.43 -9.04
N THR A 43 11.62 -1.75 -10.01
CA THR A 43 11.54 -0.30 -9.89
C THR A 43 10.53 0.08 -8.83
N VAL A 44 10.75 1.23 -8.21
CA VAL A 44 9.83 1.84 -7.24
C VAL A 44 8.38 1.88 -7.75
N ASN A 45 8.20 2.28 -9.01
CA ASN A 45 6.88 2.39 -9.62
C ASN A 45 6.20 1.02 -9.75
N ASP A 46 6.96 -0.03 -10.02
CA ASP A 46 6.42 -1.38 -10.12
C ASP A 46 5.93 -1.86 -8.75
N LEU A 47 6.71 -1.64 -7.69
CA LEU A 47 6.33 -2.01 -6.32
C LEU A 47 5.05 -1.29 -5.88
N GLN A 48 4.92 -0.01 -6.20
CA GLN A 48 3.72 0.77 -5.92
C GLN A 48 2.49 0.26 -6.71
N ASN A 49 2.67 -0.07 -7.98
CA ASN A 49 1.62 -0.62 -8.82
C ASN A 49 1.14 -1.98 -8.32
N ILE A 50 2.08 -2.84 -7.92
CA ILE A 50 1.78 -4.15 -7.31
C ILE A 50 0.99 -3.96 -6.02
N ALA A 51 1.45 -3.10 -5.10
CA ALA A 51 0.75 -2.82 -3.85
C ALA A 51 -0.68 -2.31 -4.08
N ASN A 52 -0.86 -1.37 -5.00
CA ASN A 52 -2.18 -0.83 -5.34
C ASN A 52 -3.10 -1.86 -6.01
N SER A 53 -2.54 -2.75 -6.85
CA SER A 53 -3.28 -3.85 -7.47
C SER A 53 -3.75 -4.88 -6.43
N LEU A 54 -2.87 -5.29 -5.51
CA LEU A 54 -3.18 -6.21 -4.42
C LEU A 54 -4.30 -5.70 -3.51
N CYS A 55 -4.35 -4.39 -3.31
CA CYS A 55 -5.33 -3.74 -2.46
C CYS A 55 -6.75 -3.71 -3.06
N SER A 56 -6.86 -3.82 -4.39
CA SER A 56 -8.14 -3.85 -5.11
C SER A 56 -8.67 -5.27 -5.32
N GLY A 57 -7.83 -6.29 -5.12
CA GLY A 57 -8.17 -7.71 -5.34
C GLY A 57 -8.76 -8.44 -4.12
N PHE A 58 -9.34 -7.72 -3.15
CA PHE A 58 -9.90 -8.34 -1.95
C PHE A 58 -11.31 -8.90 -2.22
N GLN A 59 -11.45 -10.22 -2.32
CA GLN A 59 -12.69 -10.87 -2.77
C GLN A 59 -13.92 -10.62 -1.88
N ARG A 60 -13.75 -10.33 -0.59
CA ARG A 60 -14.88 -10.11 0.33
C ARG A 60 -15.45 -8.70 0.25
N ALA A 61 -14.79 -7.76 -0.41
CA ALA A 61 -15.30 -6.40 -0.61
C ALA A 61 -15.17 -5.97 -2.07
N THR A 62 -16.21 -5.34 -2.61
CA THR A 62 -16.19 -4.74 -3.96
C THR A 62 -15.48 -3.39 -4.00
N ARG A 63 -14.69 -3.07 -2.96
CA ARG A 63 -13.99 -1.80 -2.78
C ARG A 63 -12.53 -2.06 -2.46
N SER A 64 -11.65 -1.17 -2.91
CA SER A 64 -10.25 -1.17 -2.52
C SER A 64 -10.14 -1.01 -1.00
N VAL A 65 -9.36 -1.89 -0.37
CA VAL A 65 -9.12 -1.88 1.09
C VAL A 65 -8.00 -0.91 1.42
N GLN A 66 -7.70 -0.64 2.68
CA GLN A 66 -6.57 0.21 3.10
C GLN A 66 -5.20 -0.49 2.99
N ILE A 67 -5.18 -1.77 3.36
CA ILE A 67 -4.00 -2.62 3.47
C ILE A 67 -4.16 -3.76 2.46
N GLU A 68 -3.06 -4.36 2.00
CA GLU A 68 -3.12 -5.47 1.07
C GLU A 68 -3.92 -6.65 1.60
N LYS A 69 -4.53 -7.37 0.65
CA LYS A 69 -5.35 -8.55 0.93
C LYS A 69 -4.65 -9.58 1.82
N PHE A 70 -3.34 -9.81 1.67
CA PHE A 70 -2.62 -10.83 2.41
C PHE A 70 -2.49 -10.48 3.89
N THR A 71 -2.07 -9.26 4.20
CA THR A 71 -2.00 -8.75 5.57
C THR A 71 -3.39 -8.73 6.21
N TYR A 72 -4.41 -8.37 5.44
CA TYR A 72 -5.79 -8.40 5.93
C TYR A 72 -6.26 -9.82 6.26
N TYR A 73 -5.94 -10.80 5.41
CA TYR A 73 -6.24 -12.22 5.70
C TYR A 73 -5.46 -12.75 6.89
N ALA A 74 -4.20 -12.38 7.05
CA ALA A 74 -3.39 -12.77 8.20
C ALA A 74 -3.98 -12.25 9.53
N ASN A 75 -4.62 -11.08 9.51
CA ASN A 75 -5.30 -10.52 10.68
C ASN A 75 -6.67 -11.16 10.97
N LEU A 76 -7.26 -11.87 10.00
CA LEU A 76 -8.56 -12.53 10.16
C LEU A 76 -8.47 -13.95 10.73
N VAL A 77 -7.27 -14.54 10.68
CA VAL A 77 -6.97 -15.88 11.24
C VAL A 77 -6.52 -15.72 12.68
#